data_AF-U9U504-F1
#
_entry.id   AF-U9U504-F1
#
_cell.length_a   1.000
_cell.length_b   1.000
_cell.length_c   1.000
_cell.angle_alpha   90.00
_cell.angle_beta   90.00
_cell.angle_gamma   90.00
#
_symmetry.space_group_name_H-M   'P 1'
#
loop_
_entity.id
_entity.type
_entity.pdbx_description
1 polymer ?
#
loop_
_entity_poly.entity_id
_entity_poly.type
_entity_poly.pdbx_seq_one_letter_code
_entity_poly.pdbx_strand_id
1 'polypeptide(L)'
;MSSQDDDDQCKKCGEKYMSEYDAMYEWCKSCQINNLKQNFTNWTSENEKIDNLIQEMQLEINELDDMIFEWIPYDQFDDIKEIGEGSDK
;
A
#
# COMPACT_ATOMS: atom_id res chain seq x y z
N MET A 1 11.12 -1.00 41.26
CA MET A 1 11.66 -0.27 40.10
C MET A 1 10.61 -0.41 39.01
N SER A 2 9.73 0.59 38.92
CA SER A 2 8.67 0.72 37.93
C SER A 2 9.30 0.87 36.54
N SER A 3 9.06 -0.03 35.58
CA SER A 3 7.88 -0.14 34.69
C SER A 3 8.18 0.51 33.33
N GLN A 4 7.86 -0.22 32.26
CA GLN A 4 7.73 0.19 30.85
C GLN A 4 8.95 -0.05 29.93
N ASP A 5 9.14 -1.30 29.52
CA ASP A 5 9.92 -1.69 28.32
C ASP A 5 9.01 -2.31 27.23
N ASP A 6 7.69 -2.09 27.32
CA ASP A 6 6.67 -2.66 26.41
C ASP A 6 6.19 -1.68 25.30
N ASP A 7 6.81 -0.51 25.14
CA ASP A 7 6.32 0.57 24.24
C ASP A 7 6.89 0.51 22.80
N ASP A 8 7.93 -0.28 22.57
CA ASP A 8 8.65 -0.33 21.28
C ASP A 8 8.13 -1.39 20.30
N GLN A 9 7.08 -2.13 20.66
CA GLN A 9 6.55 -3.25 19.88
C GLN A 9 5.20 -2.93 19.25
N CYS A 10 5.03 -3.38 18.00
CA CYS A 10 3.76 -3.28 17.32
C CYS A 10 2.71 -4.14 18.03
N LYS A 11 1.64 -3.50 18.49
CA LYS A 11 0.51 -4.17 19.17
C LYS A 11 -0.22 -5.21 18.31
N LYS A 12 -0.04 -5.17 16.97
CA LYS A 12 -0.73 -6.06 16.01
C LYS A 12 0.04 -7.36 15.75
N CYS A 13 1.35 -7.28 15.57
CA CYS A 13 2.18 -8.45 15.20
C CYS A 13 3.26 -8.80 16.24
N GLY A 14 3.50 -7.94 17.23
CA GLY A 14 4.54 -8.11 18.25
C GLY A 14 5.96 -7.79 17.77
N GLU A 15 6.15 -7.43 16.50
CA GLU A 15 7.47 -7.04 15.98
C GLU A 15 7.86 -5.64 16.46
N LYS A 16 9.16 -5.40 16.61
CA LYS A 16 9.68 -4.09 17.01
C LYS A 16 9.43 -3.06 15.90
N TYR A 17 9.05 -1.84 16.28
CA TYR A 17 9.09 -0.71 15.38
C TYR A 17 10.53 -0.43 14.91
N MET A 18 10.70 0.02 13.66
CA MET A 18 12.03 0.29 13.10
C MET A 18 12.63 1.60 13.62
N SER A 19 11.78 2.54 14.03
CA SER A 19 12.17 3.81 14.63
C SER A 19 11.16 4.26 15.70
N GLU A 20 11.56 5.22 16.55
CA GLU A 20 10.65 5.89 17.48
C GLU A 20 9.54 6.65 16.75
N TYR A 21 9.84 7.17 15.56
CA TYR A 21 8.87 7.86 14.71
C TYR A 21 7.78 6.89 14.24
N ASP A 22 8.16 5.68 13.80
CA ASP A 22 7.22 4.61 13.45
C ASP A 22 6.37 4.19 14.66
N ALA A 23 6.97 4.07 15.84
CA ALA A 23 6.26 3.74 17.08
C ALA A 23 5.25 4.83 17.45
N MET A 24 5.64 6.11 17.34
CA MET A 24 4.80 7.26 17.65
C MET A 24 3.52 7.31 16.80
N TYR A 25 3.60 6.93 15.52
CA TYR A 25 2.44 6.82 14.64
C TYR A 25 1.80 5.43 14.60
N GLU A 26 2.28 4.52 15.45
CA GLU A 26 1.91 3.11 15.46
C GLU A 26 2.03 2.43 14.07
N TRP A 27 2.94 2.94 13.22
CA TRP A 27 3.18 2.43 11.87
C TRP A 27 4.15 1.26 11.90
N CYS A 28 3.71 0.08 11.44
CA CYS A 28 4.55 -1.11 11.44
C CYS A 28 4.72 -1.64 10.02
N LYS A 29 5.95 -1.59 9.49
CA LYS A 29 6.27 -2.01 8.12
C LYS A 29 5.77 -3.42 7.79
N SER A 30 5.98 -4.40 8.67
CA SER A 30 5.54 -5.77 8.41
C SER A 30 4.02 -5.89 8.38
N CYS A 31 3.30 -5.20 9.27
CA CYS A 31 1.85 -5.12 9.19
C CYS A 31 1.39 -4.45 7.90
N GLN A 32 2.03 -3.38 7.45
CA GLN A 32 1.66 -2.72 6.19
C GLN A 32 1.87 -3.64 4.99
N ILE A 33 3.05 -4.26 4.86
CA ILE A 33 3.35 -5.21 3.78
C ILE A 33 2.35 -6.37 3.80
N ASN A 34 2.02 -6.91 4.98
CA ASN A 34 1.05 -7.99 5.10
C ASN A 34 -0.37 -7.55 4.69
N ASN A 35 -0.79 -6.33 5.06
CA ASN A 35 -2.07 -5.78 4.60
C ASN A 35 -2.10 -5.59 3.09
N LEU A 36 -1.01 -5.07 2.49
CA LEU A 36 -0.91 -4.91 1.03
C LEU A 36 -1.04 -6.27 0.34
N LYS A 37 -0.29 -7.28 0.79
CA LYS A 37 -0.37 -8.65 0.26
C LYS A 37 -1.77 -9.26 0.36
N GLN A 38 -2.50 -8.99 1.44
CA GLN A 38 -3.89 -9.45 1.58
C GLN A 38 -4.86 -8.75 0.61
N ASN A 39 -4.53 -7.55 0.16
CA ASN A 39 -5.34 -6.76 -0.77
C ASN A 39 -4.93 -6.90 -2.24
N PHE A 40 -3.87 -7.66 -2.57
CA PHE A 40 -3.44 -7.86 -3.96
C PHE A 40 -4.56 -8.38 -4.88
N THR A 41 -5.45 -9.23 -4.35
CA THR A 41 -6.60 -9.74 -5.12
C THR A 41 -7.68 -8.68 -5.37
N ASN A 42 -7.71 -7.60 -4.61
CA ASN A 42 -8.70 -6.52 -4.74
C ASN A 42 -8.28 -5.48 -5.80
N TRP A 43 -7.00 -5.48 -6.19
CA TRP A 43 -6.40 -4.50 -7.11
C TRP A 43 -6.00 -5.13 -8.44
N THR A 44 -6.89 -5.94 -9.02
CA THR A 44 -6.64 -6.51 -10.35
C THR A 44 -7.19 -5.62 -11.46
N SER A 45 -6.35 -5.39 -12.45
CA SER A 45 -6.67 -4.71 -13.72
C SER A 45 -7.13 -5.68 -14.81
N GLU A 46 -7.23 -6.98 -14.50
CA GLU A 46 -7.32 -8.08 -15.48
C GLU A 46 -6.10 -8.18 -16.42
N ASN A 47 -5.04 -7.40 -16.19
CA ASN A 47 -3.79 -7.42 -16.92
C ASN A 47 -2.64 -7.81 -15.99
N GLU A 48 -2.21 -9.07 -16.09
CA GLU A 48 -1.16 -9.65 -15.25
C GLU A 48 0.12 -8.81 -15.20
N LYS A 49 0.52 -8.17 -16.30
CA LYS A 49 1.75 -7.34 -16.31
C LYS A 49 1.59 -6.06 -15.49
N ILE A 50 0.41 -5.45 -15.54
CA ILE A 50 0.08 -4.25 -14.77
C ILE A 50 -0.07 -4.64 -13.30
N ASP A 51 -0.77 -5.74 -13.01
CA ASP A 51 -0.96 -6.23 -11.65
C ASP A 51 0.38 -6.55 -10.97
N ASN A 52 1.30 -7.21 -11.70
CA ASN A 52 2.65 -7.50 -11.19
C ASN A 52 3.43 -6.22 -10.90
N LEU A 53 3.39 -5.23 -11.79
CA LEU A 53 4.04 -3.94 -11.58
C LEU A 53 3.51 -3.25 -10.32
N ILE A 54 2.18 -3.23 -10.13
CA ILE A 54 1.55 -2.59 -8.97
C ILE A 54 1.97 -3.29 -7.66
N GLN A 55 1.99 -4.63 -7.65
CA GLN A 55 2.45 -5.40 -6.49
C GLN A 55 3.94 -5.14 -6.19
N GLU A 56 4.80 -5.09 -7.21
CA GLU A 56 6.22 -4.74 -7.04
C GLU A 56 6.37 -3.37 -6.39
N MET A 57 5.71 -2.34 -6.93
CA MET A 57 5.76 -0.97 -6.38
C MET A 57 5.23 -0.90 -4.94
N GLN A 58 4.18 -1.62 -4.60
CA GLN A 58 3.62 -1.65 -3.24
C GLN A 58 4.54 -2.35 -2.23
N LEU A 59 5.35 -3.31 -2.67
CA LEU A 59 6.30 -4.00 -1.78
C LEU A 59 7.58 -3.20 -1.51
N GLU A 60 7.82 -2.12 -2.26
CA GLU A 60 8.97 -1.23 -2.08
C GLU A 60 8.82 -0.27 -0.90
N ILE A 61 7.67 -0.25 -0.20
CA ILE A 61 7.46 0.62 0.97
C ILE A 61 8.49 0.36 2.08
N ASN A 62 9.05 1.43 2.61
CA ASN A 62 10.11 1.44 3.62
C ASN A 62 9.82 2.36 4.79
N GLU A 63 9.18 3.51 4.55
CA GLU A 63 8.88 4.55 5.56
C GLU A 63 7.36 4.84 5.60
N LEU A 64 6.89 5.50 6.67
CA LEU A 64 5.44 5.73 6.82
C LEU A 64 4.85 6.70 5.81
N ASP A 65 5.67 7.59 5.26
CA ASP A 65 5.31 8.64 4.32
C ASP A 65 5.55 8.20 2.86
N ASP A 66 6.00 6.96 2.65
CA ASP A 66 6.09 6.38 1.33
C ASP A 66 4.71 6.30 0.66
N MET A 67 4.71 6.58 -0.63
CA MET A 67 3.50 6.56 -1.44
C MET A 67 3.03 5.13 -1.68
N ILE A 68 1.77 4.86 -1.40
CA ILE A 68 1.12 3.59 -1.76
C ILE A 68 0.56 3.75 -3.18
N PHE A 69 0.99 2.86 -4.07
CA PHE A 69 0.42 2.75 -5.42
C PHE A 69 -0.95 2.08 -5.33
N GLU A 70 -1.97 2.60 -6.02
CA GLU A 70 -3.31 2.04 -6.05
C GLU A 70 -3.80 1.89 -7.51
N TRP A 71 -4.49 0.78 -7.79
CA TRP A 71 -5.23 0.59 -9.04
C TRP A 71 -6.64 1.15 -8.91
N ILE A 72 -7.02 2.06 -9.79
CA ILE A 72 -8.39 2.57 -9.88
C ILE A 72 -9.03 2.04 -11.17
N PRO A 73 -10.00 1.10 -11.06
CA PRO A 73 -10.79 0.62 -12.18
C PRO A 73 -11.46 1.75 -12.98
N TYR A 74 -11.54 1.57 -14.30
CA TYR A 74 -12.10 2.58 -15.21
C TYR A 74 -13.58 2.90 -14.94
N ASP A 75 -14.34 1.93 -14.47
CA ASP A 75 -15.75 2.06 -14.13
C ASP A 75 -16.01 2.91 -12.87
N GLN A 76 -14.98 3.29 -12.12
CA GLN A 76 -15.09 4.26 -11.03
C GLN A 76 -15.06 5.73 -11.48
N PHE A 77 -14.72 5.99 -12.76
CA PHE A 77 -14.67 7.34 -13.29
C PHE A 77 -16.02 7.75 -13.88
N ASP A 78 -16.61 8.82 -13.34
CA ASP A 78 -17.78 9.49 -13.90
C ASP A 78 -17.38 10.62 -14.87
N ASP A 79 -18.36 11.13 -15.63
CA ASP A 79 -18.20 12.29 -16.53
C ASP A 79 -17.08 12.16 -17.58
N ILE A 80 -16.88 10.94 -18.09
CA ILE A 80 -15.91 10.68 -19.15
C ILE A 80 -16.32 11.46 -20.42
N LYS A 81 -15.49 12.44 -20.77
CA LYS A 81 -15.66 13.24 -21.98
C LYS A 81 -14.64 12.82 -23.04
N GLU A 82 -15.15 12.32 -24.16
CA GLU A 82 -14.34 12.06 -25.34
C GLU A 82 -13.76 13.36 -25.92
N ILE A 83 -12.46 13.36 -26.18
CA ILE A 83 -11.72 14.53 -26.73
C ILE A 83 -11.28 14.35 -28.19
N GLY A 84 -11.54 13.19 -28.79
CA GLY A 84 -11.28 12.90 -30.19
C GLY A 84 -11.20 11.41 -30.48
N GLU A 85 -11.69 11.00 -31.65
CA GLU A 85 -11.51 9.64 -32.17
C GLU A 85 -10.19 9.58 -32.94
N GLY A 86 -9.33 8.60 -32.60
CA GLY A 86 -8.13 8.31 -33.37
C GLY A 86 -8.53 7.83 -34.77
N SER A 87 -8.25 8.63 -35.80
CA SER A 87 -8.52 8.22 -37.18
C SER A 87 -7.45 7.25 -37.65
N ASP A 88 -7.59 5.98 -37.27
CA ASP A 88 -6.82 4.89 -37.86
C ASP A 88 -7.29 4.69 -39.31
N LYS A 89 -6.42 4.98 -40.27
CA LYS A 89 -6.58 4.67 -41.70
C LYS A 89 -5.76 3.45 -42.06
#